data_AF-A0AAV4QV23-F1
#
_entry.id   AF-A0AAV4QV23-F1
#
_cell.length_a   1.000
_cell.length_b   1.000
_cell.length_c   1.000
_cell.angle_alpha   90.00
_cell.angle_beta   90.00
_cell.angle_gamma   90.00
#
_symmetry.space_group_name_H-M   'P 1'
#
loop_
_entity.id
_entity.type
_entity.pdbx_description
1 polymer ?
#
loop_
_entity_poly.entity_id
_entity_poly.type
_entity_poly.pdbx_seq_one_letter_code
_entity_poly.pdbx_strand_id
1 'polypeptide(L)'
;MRKLLDSREYVIIYIDLEAYSESASYRYFWRMDMRQHLVDVAIKAAGSLLVIVPTPPQDKGYKEFVENVRQYNFKEPFSFPNKLPYPKHITEFAAYLYDSVILYAEALAQTLAENEDPRNGSYIIQKIINRGRYQSVTGAWMHIDENGDVEGNYTVLALQPAPHNITLKGLGGEKNLSHLMLLMARFQYDGDTGEPSMERCRKWAPWVMGIDTLCRMCSKVEVNKK
;
A
#
# COMPACT_ATOMS: atom_id res chain seq x y z
N MET A 1 -15.33 -2.86 -30.74
CA MET A 1 -15.25 -2.32 -29.36
C MET A 1 -14.03 -1.41 -29.25
N ARG A 2 -14.14 -0.08 -29.45
CA ARG A 2 -12.96 0.81 -29.53
C ARG A 2 -13.12 2.24 -28.96
N LYS A 3 -14.12 2.54 -28.12
CA LYS A 3 -14.35 3.93 -27.63
C LYS A 3 -14.83 4.07 -26.17
N LEU A 4 -14.87 3.00 -25.38
CA LEU A 4 -15.44 3.04 -24.02
C LEU A 4 -14.70 4.03 -23.10
N LEU A 5 -13.37 4.07 -23.19
CA LEU A 5 -12.54 4.94 -22.34
C LEU A 5 -12.30 6.33 -22.96
N ASP A 6 -12.68 6.54 -24.22
CA ASP A 6 -12.44 7.80 -24.93
C ASP A 6 -13.31 8.94 -24.40
N SER A 7 -14.52 8.64 -23.90
CA SER A 7 -15.43 9.63 -23.31
C SER A 7 -15.04 10.06 -21.90
N ARG A 8 -14.11 9.35 -21.25
CA ARG A 8 -13.69 9.55 -19.85
C ARG A 8 -14.83 9.47 -18.82
N GLU A 9 -15.95 8.86 -19.19
CA GLU A 9 -17.08 8.59 -18.30
C GLU A 9 -16.87 7.33 -17.46
N TYR A 10 -15.88 6.51 -17.82
CA TYR A 10 -15.55 5.26 -17.16
C TYR A 10 -14.12 5.32 -16.59
N VAL A 11 -13.98 4.77 -15.38
CA VAL A 11 -12.72 4.55 -14.70
C VAL A 11 -12.51 3.05 -14.54
N ILE A 12 -11.28 2.61 -14.75
CA ILE A 12 -10.82 1.27 -14.42
C ILE A 12 -10.09 1.36 -13.08
N ILE A 13 -10.51 0.55 -12.13
CA ILE A 13 -9.83 0.40 -10.84
C ILE A 13 -9.06 -0.91 -10.87
N TYR A 14 -7.75 -0.82 -10.65
CA TYR A 14 -6.87 -1.97 -10.49
C TYR A 14 -6.32 -1.98 -9.07
N ILE A 15 -6.35 -3.14 -8.41
CA ILE A 15 -5.80 -3.31 -7.07
C ILE A 15 -4.51 -4.11 -7.21
N ASP A 16 -3.39 -3.49 -6.83
CA ASP A 16 -2.11 -4.17 -6.68
C ASP A 16 -1.90 -4.48 -5.19
N LEU A 17 -1.40 -5.67 -4.90
CA LEU A 17 -1.16 -6.12 -3.53
C LEU A 17 0.29 -5.89 -3.09
N GLU A 18 1.15 -5.41 -4.00
CA GLU A 18 2.53 -5.05 -3.68
C GLU A 18 2.69 -3.54 -3.48
N ALA A 19 3.53 -3.15 -2.53
CA ALA A 19 3.99 -1.78 -2.35
C ALA A 19 4.42 -1.14 -3.69
N TYR A 20 3.92 0.07 -3.91
CA TYR A 20 4.34 0.88 -5.03
C TYR A 20 5.81 1.32 -4.92
N SER A 21 6.51 1.27 -6.05
CA SER A 21 7.78 1.95 -6.25
C SER A 21 7.71 2.84 -7.48
N GLU A 22 8.08 4.10 -7.33
CA GLU A 22 8.12 5.07 -8.42
C GLU A 22 9.03 4.61 -9.57
N SER A 23 10.14 3.93 -9.27
CA SER A 23 11.04 3.35 -10.27
C SER A 23 10.39 2.26 -11.14
N ALA A 24 9.29 1.65 -10.69
CA ALA A 24 8.54 0.61 -11.41
C ALA A 24 7.13 1.08 -11.83
N SER A 25 6.84 2.39 -11.71
CA SER A 25 5.53 3.00 -12.00
C SER A 25 5.03 2.78 -13.43
N TYR A 26 5.91 2.46 -14.37
CA TYR A 26 5.54 2.16 -15.75
C TYR A 26 4.81 0.81 -15.90
N ARG A 27 4.95 -0.12 -14.95
CA ARG A 27 4.55 -1.54 -15.10
C ARG A 27 3.07 -1.75 -15.35
N TYR A 28 2.24 -0.77 -14.97
CA TYR A 28 0.78 -0.85 -15.06
C TYR A 28 0.24 -0.66 -16.48
N PHE A 29 1.01 -0.06 -17.38
CA PHE A 29 0.57 0.17 -18.75
C PHE A 29 1.65 -0.15 -19.80
N TRP A 30 2.91 -0.32 -19.39
CA TRP A 30 4.03 -0.51 -20.32
C TRP A 30 4.90 -1.72 -19.95
N ARG A 31 5.43 -2.38 -20.98
CA ARG A 31 6.38 -3.49 -20.88
C ARG A 31 7.51 -3.34 -21.92
N MET A 32 8.67 -3.94 -21.65
CA MET A 32 9.86 -3.81 -22.50
C MET A 32 9.68 -4.32 -23.93
N ASP A 33 8.85 -5.34 -24.11
CA ASP A 33 8.52 -6.00 -25.38
C ASP A 33 7.43 -5.27 -26.19
N MET A 34 6.91 -4.15 -25.68
CA MET A 34 5.84 -3.40 -26.33
C MET A 34 6.35 -2.61 -27.54
N ARG A 35 5.70 -2.80 -28.71
CA ARG A 35 5.97 -2.01 -29.93
C ARG A 35 5.59 -0.55 -29.71
N GLN A 36 6.36 0.40 -30.27
CA GLN A 36 6.19 1.83 -30.01
C GLN A 36 4.75 2.34 -30.26
N HIS A 37 4.10 1.93 -31.36
CA HIS A 37 2.72 2.35 -31.65
C HIS A 37 1.68 1.86 -30.61
N LEU A 38 1.99 0.84 -29.82
CA LEU A 38 1.14 0.37 -28.73
C LEU A 38 1.37 1.18 -27.44
N VAL A 39 2.52 1.85 -27.30
CA VAL A 39 2.84 2.67 -26.13
C VAL A 39 1.89 3.86 -26.04
N ASP A 40 1.68 4.58 -27.16
CA ASP A 40 0.77 5.73 -27.19
C ASP A 40 -0.68 5.32 -26.91
N VAL A 41 -1.08 4.16 -27.45
CA VAL A 41 -2.41 3.58 -27.19
C VAL A 41 -2.56 3.19 -25.72
N ALA A 42 -1.52 2.60 -25.12
CA ALA A 42 -1.52 2.21 -23.71
C ALA A 42 -1.56 3.42 -22.77
N ILE A 43 -0.78 4.47 -23.06
CA ILE A 43 -0.82 5.74 -22.33
C ILE A 43 -2.23 6.35 -22.41
N LYS A 44 -2.84 6.37 -23.60
CA LYS A 44 -4.21 6.88 -23.77
C LYS A 44 -5.21 6.08 -22.94
N ALA A 45 -5.11 4.76 -22.95
CA ALA A 45 -5.99 3.89 -22.15
C ALA A 45 -5.77 4.04 -20.64
N ALA A 46 -4.51 4.18 -20.21
CA ALA A 46 -4.13 4.40 -18.81
C ALA A 46 -4.62 5.74 -18.25
N GLY A 47 -5.06 6.67 -19.10
CA GLY A 47 -5.71 7.91 -18.67
C GLY A 47 -7.01 7.71 -17.88
N SER A 48 -7.65 6.53 -18.02
CA SER A 48 -8.82 6.12 -17.24
C SER A 48 -8.50 5.12 -16.12
N LEU A 49 -7.21 4.81 -15.89
CA LEU A 49 -6.78 3.83 -14.90
C LEU A 49 -6.46 4.51 -13.57
N LEU A 50 -7.08 4.02 -12.50
CA LEU A 50 -6.66 4.24 -11.12
C LEU A 50 -6.09 2.93 -10.57
N VAL A 51 -4.92 3.02 -9.94
CA VAL A 51 -4.31 1.87 -9.27
C VAL A 51 -4.33 2.11 -7.78
N ILE A 52 -4.90 1.19 -7.02
CA ILE A 52 -4.89 1.18 -5.57
C ILE A 52 -3.81 0.20 -5.13
N VAL A 53 -2.89 0.67 -4.28
CA VAL A 53 -1.79 -0.13 -3.72
C VAL A 53 -1.74 0.07 -2.21
N PRO A 54 -1.18 -0.87 -1.42
CA PRO A 54 -0.82 -0.59 -0.04
C PRO A 54 0.11 0.62 0.03
N THR A 55 -0.12 1.50 1.01
CA THR A 55 0.74 2.67 1.21
C THR A 55 2.15 2.20 1.58
N PRO A 56 3.19 2.59 0.81
CA PRO A 56 4.54 2.16 1.10
C PRO A 56 4.98 2.59 2.50
N PRO A 57 5.78 1.77 3.20
CA PRO A 57 6.32 2.09 4.52
C PRO A 57 7.04 3.44 4.51
N GLN A 58 6.72 4.29 5.50
CA GLN A 58 7.26 5.65 5.59
C GLN A 58 8.44 5.75 6.56
N ASP A 59 8.60 4.76 7.43
CA ASP A 59 9.62 4.79 8.48
C ASP A 59 11.00 4.35 7.99
N LYS A 60 12.04 5.00 8.53
CA LYS A 60 13.45 4.71 8.19
C LYS A 60 13.91 3.35 8.71
N GLY A 61 13.35 2.87 9.81
CA GLY A 61 13.59 1.57 10.43
C GLY A 61 13.00 0.39 9.68
N TYR A 62 12.02 0.60 8.79
CA TYR A 62 11.45 -0.52 8.01
C TYR A 62 12.51 -1.24 7.15
N LYS A 63 13.51 -0.52 6.65
CA LYS A 63 14.62 -1.12 5.91
C LYS A 63 15.44 -2.08 6.78
N GLU A 64 15.65 -1.74 8.04
CA GLU A 64 16.33 -2.59 9.02
C GLU A 64 15.50 -3.81 9.35
N PHE A 65 14.19 -3.64 9.58
CA PHE A 65 13.26 -4.76 9.75
C PHE A 65 13.35 -5.76 8.58
N VAL A 66 13.29 -5.28 7.34
CA VAL A 66 13.40 -6.12 6.14
C VAL A 66 14.74 -6.86 6.09
N GLU A 67 15.84 -6.23 6.50
CA GLU A 67 17.15 -6.89 6.54
C GLU A 67 17.23 -7.94 7.65
N ASN A 68 16.67 -7.67 8.82
CA ASN A 68 16.57 -8.63 9.91
C ASN A 68 15.75 -9.86 9.47
N VAL A 69 14.62 -9.67 8.78
CA VAL A 69 13.84 -10.79 8.21
C VAL A 69 14.69 -11.64 7.26
N ARG A 70 15.51 -11.03 6.40
CA ARG A 70 16.42 -11.79 5.52
C ARG A 70 17.46 -12.57 6.32
N GLN A 71 18.03 -11.97 7.36
CA GLN A 71 19.01 -12.64 8.22
C GLN A 71 18.41 -13.80 9.00
N TYR A 72 17.21 -13.65 9.56
CA TYR A 72 16.54 -14.73 10.29
C TYR A 72 16.07 -15.84 9.36
N ASN A 73 15.63 -15.53 8.14
CA ASN A 73 15.33 -16.54 7.13
C ASN A 73 16.56 -17.38 6.77
N PHE A 74 17.78 -16.86 6.92
CA PHE A 74 19.00 -17.62 6.69
C PHE A 74 19.34 -18.59 7.84
N LYS A 75 18.89 -18.29 9.06
CA LYS A 75 19.19 -19.06 10.27
C LYS A 75 18.17 -20.18 10.47
N GLU A 76 18.51 -21.13 11.35
CA GLU A 76 17.54 -22.08 11.90
C GLU A 76 16.39 -21.31 12.59
N PRO A 77 15.13 -21.82 12.54
CA PRO A 77 14.71 -23.11 11.99
C PRO A 77 14.35 -23.06 10.48
N PHE A 78 14.46 -21.89 9.82
CA PHE A 78 14.01 -21.73 8.44
C PHE A 78 15.04 -22.19 7.41
N SER A 79 16.32 -21.89 7.65
CA SER A 79 17.46 -22.28 6.80
C SER A 79 17.19 -22.07 5.30
N PHE A 80 16.71 -20.86 4.95
CA PHE A 80 16.23 -20.45 3.62
C PHE A 80 17.16 -19.42 2.94
N PRO A 81 18.39 -19.82 2.55
CA PRO A 81 19.40 -18.91 2.02
C PRO A 81 19.03 -18.32 0.65
N ASN A 82 19.63 -17.17 0.33
CA ASN A 82 19.49 -16.53 -0.97
C ASN A 82 20.42 -17.14 -2.01
N LYS A 83 19.85 -17.72 -3.06
CA LYS A 83 20.59 -18.32 -4.18
C LYS A 83 20.79 -17.35 -5.36
N LEU A 84 20.18 -16.17 -5.30
CA LEU A 84 20.21 -15.17 -6.36
C LEU A 84 21.15 -14.02 -6.00
N PRO A 85 21.72 -13.32 -6.99
CA PRO A 85 22.62 -12.17 -6.75
C PRO A 85 21.90 -10.91 -6.26
N TYR A 86 20.58 -10.95 -6.12
CA TYR A 86 19.76 -9.83 -5.64
C TYR A 86 19.08 -10.20 -4.32
N PRO A 87 18.92 -9.25 -3.38
CA PRO A 87 18.23 -9.51 -2.11
C PRO A 87 16.83 -10.09 -2.35
N LYS A 88 16.44 -11.12 -1.59
CA LYS A 88 15.07 -11.64 -1.62
C LYS A 88 14.10 -10.50 -1.29
N HIS A 89 13.06 -10.39 -2.10
CA HIS A 89 11.94 -9.49 -1.83
C HIS A 89 11.20 -10.00 -0.59
N ILE A 90 10.95 -9.09 0.36
CA ILE A 90 10.15 -9.35 1.55
C ILE A 90 8.82 -8.64 1.33
N THR A 91 7.75 -9.40 1.34
CA THR A 91 6.39 -8.89 1.17
C THR A 91 5.91 -8.21 2.46
N GLU A 92 4.89 -7.37 2.34
CA GLU A 92 4.29 -6.69 3.50
C GLU A 92 3.66 -7.66 4.50
N PHE A 93 3.28 -8.86 4.07
CA PHE A 93 2.78 -9.90 4.96
C PHE A 93 3.76 -10.27 6.08
N ALA A 94 5.08 -10.11 5.87
CA ALA A 94 6.05 -10.29 6.93
C ALA A 94 5.88 -9.24 8.05
N ALA A 95 5.57 -8.00 7.68
CA ALA A 95 5.27 -6.93 8.64
C ALA A 95 3.96 -7.21 9.38
N TYR A 96 2.90 -7.63 8.67
CA TYR A 96 1.61 -7.94 9.30
C TYR A 96 1.73 -9.09 10.31
N LEU A 97 2.51 -10.13 9.97
CA LEU A 97 2.76 -11.23 10.90
C LEU A 97 3.56 -10.78 12.12
N TYR A 98 4.58 -9.93 11.91
CA TYR A 98 5.35 -9.34 13.02
C TYR A 98 4.44 -8.54 13.96
N ASP A 99 3.65 -7.62 13.40
CA ASP A 99 2.72 -6.79 14.16
C ASP A 99 1.71 -7.64 14.95
N SER A 100 1.18 -8.71 14.34
CA SER A 100 0.25 -9.63 14.98
C SER A 100 0.85 -10.30 16.22
N VAL A 101 2.12 -10.72 16.14
CA VAL A 101 2.83 -11.33 17.27
C VAL A 101 3.12 -10.31 18.37
N ILE A 102 3.51 -9.09 18.01
CA ILE A 102 3.74 -8.01 18.98
C ILE A 102 2.45 -7.65 19.71
N LEU A 103 1.34 -7.45 18.98
CA LEU A 103 0.03 -7.17 19.57
C LEU A 103 -0.40 -8.26 20.55
N TYR A 104 -0.24 -9.53 20.16
CA TYR A 104 -0.53 -10.67 21.04
C TYR A 104 0.36 -10.68 22.28
N ALA A 105 1.67 -10.50 22.12
CA ALA A 105 2.62 -10.52 23.23
C ALA A 105 2.35 -9.39 24.24
N GLU A 106 2.03 -8.19 23.76
CA GLU A 106 1.67 -7.04 24.61
C GLU A 106 0.35 -7.30 25.36
N ALA A 107 -0.69 -7.82 24.68
CA ALA A 107 -1.96 -8.14 25.31
C ALA A 107 -1.84 -9.27 26.35
N LEU A 108 -1.03 -10.29 26.06
CA LEU A 108 -0.73 -11.37 27.00
C LEU A 108 0.06 -10.86 28.22
N ALA A 109 1.05 -9.99 28.00
CA ALA A 109 1.81 -9.40 29.09
C ALA A 109 0.91 -8.58 30.04
N GLN A 110 -0.04 -7.81 29.49
CA GLN A 110 -1.06 -7.10 30.28
C GLN A 110 -1.96 -8.06 31.05
N THR A 111 -2.42 -9.13 30.40
CA THR A 111 -3.26 -10.18 31.04
C THR A 111 -2.53 -10.79 32.25
N LEU A 112 -1.25 -11.12 32.11
CA LEU A 112 -0.43 -11.63 33.21
C LEU A 112 -0.25 -10.60 34.33
N ALA A 113 -0.03 -9.32 34.00
CA ALA A 113 0.11 -8.25 34.98
C ALA A 113 -1.17 -8.01 35.81
N GLU A 114 -2.33 -8.30 35.23
CA GLU A 114 -3.64 -8.23 35.88
C GLU A 114 -3.98 -9.47 36.72
N ASN A 115 -3.10 -10.49 36.74
CA ASN A 115 -3.34 -11.81 37.33
C ASN A 115 -4.53 -12.56 36.72
N GLU A 116 -4.86 -12.27 35.47
CA GLU A 116 -5.87 -12.98 34.70
C GLU A 116 -5.30 -14.27 34.08
N ASP A 117 -6.16 -15.21 33.69
CA ASP A 117 -5.72 -16.49 33.12
C ASP A 117 -5.10 -16.29 31.72
N PRO A 118 -3.79 -16.57 31.52
CA PRO A 118 -3.14 -16.46 30.21
C PRO A 118 -3.67 -17.47 29.17
N ARG A 119 -4.50 -18.44 29.57
CA ARG A 119 -5.19 -19.37 28.66
C ARG A 119 -6.54 -18.85 28.18
N ASN A 120 -7.04 -17.75 28.74
CA ASN A 120 -8.27 -17.12 28.29
C ASN A 120 -8.01 -16.30 27.01
N GLY A 121 -7.97 -17.01 25.87
CA GLY A 121 -7.72 -16.40 24.57
C GLY A 121 -8.73 -15.32 24.19
N SER A 122 -10.00 -15.49 24.54
CA SER A 122 -11.03 -14.48 24.28
C SER A 122 -10.74 -13.15 25.00
N TYR A 123 -10.27 -13.22 26.25
CA TYR A 123 -9.88 -12.01 26.99
C TYR A 123 -8.67 -11.31 26.36
N ILE A 124 -7.66 -12.09 25.95
CA ILE A 124 -6.46 -11.54 25.28
C ILE A 124 -6.85 -10.87 23.95
N ILE A 125 -7.66 -11.53 23.12
CA ILE A 125 -8.10 -10.95 21.85
C ILE A 125 -8.98 -9.72 22.08
N GLN A 126 -9.87 -9.73 23.07
CA GLN A 126 -10.65 -8.53 23.43
C GLN A 126 -9.77 -7.36 23.84
N LYS A 127 -8.63 -7.58 24.53
CA LYS A 127 -7.66 -6.51 24.80
C LYS A 127 -7.06 -5.92 23.52
N ILE A 128 -6.74 -6.76 22.54
CA ILE A 128 -6.21 -6.31 21.24
C ILE A 128 -7.27 -5.45 20.52
N ILE A 129 -8.52 -5.92 20.47
CA ILE A 129 -9.64 -5.18 19.86
C ILE A 129 -9.87 -3.84 20.58
N ASN A 130 -9.95 -3.87 21.92
CA ASN A 130 -10.17 -2.68 22.75
C ASN A 130 -9.03 -1.66 22.67
N ARG A 131 -7.83 -2.06 22.23
CA ARG A 131 -6.74 -1.12 21.94
C ARG A 131 -7.13 -0.16 20.82
N GLY A 132 -7.89 -0.62 19.83
CA GLY A 132 -8.41 0.13 18.69
C GLY A 132 -7.35 0.65 17.70
N ARG A 133 -6.10 0.84 18.11
CA ARG A 133 -5.02 1.33 17.23
C ARG A 133 -3.62 0.90 17.68
N TYR A 134 -2.72 0.79 16.72
CA TYR A 134 -1.30 0.53 16.97
C TYR A 134 -0.43 1.13 15.87
N GLN A 135 0.86 1.31 16.17
CA GLN A 135 1.85 1.67 15.17
C GLN A 135 2.50 0.39 14.63
N SER A 136 2.35 0.14 13.33
CA SER A 136 2.95 -0.99 12.62
C SER A 136 4.48 -0.84 12.55
N VAL A 137 5.20 -1.95 12.39
CA VAL A 137 6.64 -1.93 12.04
C VAL A 137 6.93 -1.21 10.72
N THR A 138 5.93 -1.03 9.87
CA THR A 138 6.00 -0.16 8.66
C THR A 138 6.08 1.33 8.99
N GLY A 139 5.84 1.70 10.25
CA GLY A 139 5.72 3.07 10.76
C GLY A 139 4.31 3.64 10.68
N ALA A 140 3.41 2.99 9.94
CA ALA A 140 2.06 3.47 9.73
C ALA A 140 1.18 3.23 10.96
N TRP A 141 0.26 4.16 11.21
CA TRP A 141 -0.81 3.94 12.18
C TRP A 141 -1.88 3.05 11.57
N MET A 142 -2.29 2.05 12.33
CA MET A 142 -3.28 1.05 11.93
C MET A 142 -4.45 1.09 12.92
N HIS A 143 -5.67 0.92 12.39
CA HIS A 143 -6.89 0.84 13.18
C HIS A 143 -7.39 -0.60 13.24
N ILE A 144 -7.88 -1.02 14.41
CA ILE A 144 -8.53 -2.30 14.64
C ILE A 144 -10.01 -1.98 14.85
N ASP A 145 -10.87 -2.54 14.02
CA ASP A 145 -12.30 -2.33 14.12
C ASP A 145 -12.94 -3.15 15.27
N GLU A 146 -14.23 -2.99 15.47
CA GLU A 146 -14.98 -3.69 16.53
C GLU A 146 -15.04 -5.21 16.34
N ASN A 147 -14.82 -5.70 15.10
CA ASN A 147 -14.74 -7.13 14.77
C ASN A 147 -13.34 -7.70 14.97
N GLY A 148 -12.34 -6.85 15.22
CA GLY A 148 -10.93 -7.21 15.31
C GLY A 148 -10.19 -7.26 13.97
N ASP A 149 -10.80 -6.71 12.91
CA ASP A 149 -10.17 -6.58 11.60
C ASP A 149 -9.30 -5.32 11.54
N VAL A 150 -8.12 -5.44 10.93
CA VAL A 150 -7.20 -4.32 10.74
C VAL A 150 -7.53 -3.58 9.45
N GLU A 151 -7.77 -2.28 9.54
CA GLU A 151 -8.00 -1.44 8.38
C GLU A 151 -6.69 -1.00 7.72
N GLY A 152 -6.60 -1.17 6.39
CA GLY A 152 -5.39 -0.93 5.61
C GLY A 152 -5.21 0.53 5.18
N ASN A 153 -3.95 0.96 5.10
CA ASN A 153 -3.57 2.23 4.49
C ASN A 153 -3.29 2.04 3.00
N TYR A 154 -3.90 2.86 2.15
CA TYR A 154 -3.84 2.70 0.69
C TYR A 154 -3.40 3.98 -0.02
N THR A 155 -2.64 3.81 -1.09
CA THR A 155 -2.24 4.87 -2.00
C THR A 155 -2.94 4.67 -3.34
N VAL A 156 -3.47 5.75 -3.91
CA VAL A 156 -4.03 5.77 -5.26
C VAL A 156 -3.00 6.37 -6.20
N LEU A 157 -2.73 5.67 -7.30
CA LEU A 157 -1.90 6.11 -8.40
C LEU A 157 -2.77 6.46 -9.59
N ALA A 158 -2.36 7.49 -10.32
CA ALA A 158 -2.97 7.89 -11.58
C ALA A 158 -1.88 8.23 -12.60
N LEU A 159 -2.24 8.18 -13.88
CA LEU A 159 -1.34 8.56 -14.95
C LEU A 159 -1.01 10.06 -14.87
N GLN A 160 0.27 10.38 -14.78
CA GLN A 160 0.78 11.75 -14.67
C GLN A 160 2.01 11.93 -15.57
N PRO A 161 2.36 13.17 -15.98
CA PRO A 161 3.59 13.43 -16.72
C PRO A 161 4.82 12.93 -15.94
N ALA A 162 5.74 12.28 -16.64
CA ALA A 162 6.94 11.73 -16.03
C ALA A 162 7.86 12.84 -15.49
N PRO A 163 8.45 12.69 -14.29
CA PRO A 163 9.45 13.62 -13.78
C PRO A 163 10.72 13.58 -14.64
N HIS A 164 11.40 14.72 -14.78
CA HIS A 164 12.61 14.81 -15.62
C HIS A 164 13.80 13.96 -15.14
N ASN A 165 13.87 13.64 -13.83
CA ASN A 165 15.03 12.97 -13.21
C ASN A 165 14.67 11.61 -12.60
N ILE A 166 13.84 10.82 -13.26
CA ILE A 166 13.44 9.50 -12.75
C ILE A 166 14.29 8.37 -13.34
N THR A 167 14.84 7.53 -12.46
CA THR A 167 15.53 6.29 -12.85
C THR A 167 14.56 5.12 -12.76
N LEU A 168 14.17 4.57 -13.92
CA LEU A 168 13.26 3.44 -13.98
C LEU A 168 14.02 2.12 -13.81
N LYS A 169 13.50 1.23 -12.96
CA LYS A 169 14.11 -0.06 -12.63
C LYS A 169 14.02 -1.02 -13.82
N GLY A 170 15.07 -1.82 -14.03
CA GLY A 170 15.05 -2.90 -15.05
C GLY A 170 15.13 -2.42 -16.51
N LEU A 171 15.24 -1.10 -16.74
CA LEU A 171 15.46 -0.53 -18.05
C LEU A 171 16.96 -0.31 -18.25
N GLY A 172 17.59 -1.17 -19.07
CA GLY A 172 18.94 -0.92 -19.56
C GLY A 172 18.92 0.22 -20.57
N GLY A 173 19.36 1.41 -20.14
CA GLY A 173 19.39 2.64 -20.95
C GLY A 173 18.23 3.60 -20.70
N GLU A 174 18.42 4.87 -21.04
CA GLU A 174 17.42 5.93 -20.90
C GLU A 174 16.24 5.69 -21.87
N LYS A 175 15.15 5.09 -21.37
CA LYS A 175 13.85 5.18 -22.05
C LYS A 175 13.04 6.30 -21.43
N ASN A 176 12.78 7.32 -22.23
CA ASN A 176 12.00 8.48 -21.83
C ASN A 176 10.50 8.19 -22.07
N LEU A 177 9.80 7.74 -21.03
CA LEU A 177 8.33 7.65 -21.06
C LEU A 177 7.76 9.02 -20.73
N SER A 178 6.79 9.50 -21.53
CA SER A 178 6.18 10.82 -21.30
C SER A 178 5.28 10.86 -20.06
N HIS A 179 4.77 9.71 -19.64
CA HIS A 179 3.84 9.57 -18.51
C HIS A 179 4.17 8.32 -17.69
N LEU A 180 3.78 8.35 -16.42
CA LEU A 180 3.96 7.26 -15.44
C LEU A 180 2.75 7.20 -14.50
N MET A 181 2.52 6.06 -13.84
CA MET A 181 1.52 5.97 -12.77
C MET A 181 2.12 6.47 -11.47
N LEU A 182 1.79 7.70 -11.09
CA LEU A 182 2.35 8.37 -9.93
C LEU A 182 1.28 8.60 -8.87
N LEU A 183 1.74 8.83 -7.63
CA LEU A 183 0.90 9.06 -6.47
C LEU A 183 -0.08 10.22 -6.69
N MET A 184 -1.36 9.96 -6.47
CA MET A 184 -2.46 10.93 -6.57
C MET A 184 -3.00 11.29 -5.18
N ALA A 185 -3.25 10.27 -4.36
CA ALA A 185 -3.77 10.43 -3.01
C ALA A 185 -3.31 9.28 -2.10
N ARG A 186 -3.28 9.55 -0.79
CA ARG A 186 -3.12 8.53 0.25
C ARG A 186 -4.33 8.55 1.16
N PHE A 187 -4.78 7.36 1.52
CA PHE A 187 -5.78 7.09 2.54
C PHE A 187 -5.05 6.42 3.68
N GLN A 188 -4.90 7.13 4.80
CA GLN A 188 -4.16 6.63 5.94
C GLN A 188 -4.69 7.20 7.25
N TYR A 189 -4.52 6.46 8.32
CA TYR A 189 -4.81 6.95 9.66
C TYR A 189 -3.78 8.00 10.11
N ASP A 190 -4.28 9.11 10.64
CA ASP A 190 -3.46 10.13 11.29
C ASP A 190 -3.05 9.64 12.68
N GLY A 191 -1.77 9.81 13.02
CA GLY A 191 -1.23 9.33 14.29
C GLY A 191 -1.64 10.14 15.51
N ASP A 192 -1.88 11.43 15.32
CA ASP A 192 -2.22 12.36 16.39
C ASP A 192 -3.73 12.28 16.68
N THR A 193 -4.55 12.34 15.63
CA THR A 193 -6.02 12.34 15.78
C THR A 193 -6.61 10.94 15.84
N GLY A 194 -5.98 9.95 15.23
CA GLY A 194 -6.54 8.60 15.08
C GLY A 194 -7.69 8.53 14.07
N GLU A 195 -7.92 9.59 13.28
CA GLU A 195 -8.97 9.64 12.27
C GLU A 195 -8.43 9.24 10.88
N PRO A 196 -9.27 8.67 10.00
CA PRO A 196 -8.88 8.45 8.62
C PRO A 196 -8.64 9.80 7.93
N SER A 197 -7.48 9.92 7.28
CA SER A 197 -7.06 11.12 6.58
C SER A 197 -6.82 10.83 5.10
N MET A 198 -7.15 11.82 4.26
CA MET A 198 -6.84 11.80 2.83
C MET A 198 -5.78 12.86 2.53
N GLU A 199 -4.55 12.42 2.28
CA GLU A 199 -3.47 13.32 1.84
C GLU A 199 -3.48 13.40 0.30
N ARG A 200 -3.67 14.60 -0.22
CA ARG A 200 -3.72 14.86 -1.67
C ARG A 200 -2.39 15.35 -2.21
N CYS A 201 -1.89 14.75 -3.30
CA CYS A 201 -0.66 15.23 -3.94
C CYS A 201 -0.95 16.40 -4.90
N ARG A 202 -0.18 17.49 -4.79
CA ARG A 202 -0.48 18.83 -5.38
C ARG A 202 -0.48 18.93 -6.91
N LYS A 203 -0.05 17.90 -7.66
CA LYS A 203 -0.02 17.93 -9.14
C LYS A 203 -1.21 17.14 -9.69
N TRP A 204 -2.37 17.78 -9.77
CA TRP A 204 -3.58 17.13 -10.28
C TRP A 204 -3.66 17.15 -11.81
N ALA A 205 -3.98 15.99 -12.39
CA ALA A 205 -4.45 15.88 -13.77
C ALA A 205 -5.89 16.45 -13.86
N PRO A 206 -6.21 17.38 -14.77
CA PRO A 206 -7.50 18.08 -14.82
C PRO A 206 -8.77 17.22 -15.05
N TRP A 207 -8.67 15.90 -15.14
CA TRP A 207 -9.57 15.12 -15.99
C TRP A 207 -10.37 14.00 -15.32
N VAL A 208 -10.20 13.73 -14.03
CA VAL A 208 -11.13 12.83 -13.34
C VAL A 208 -12.31 13.68 -12.89
N MET A 209 -13.42 13.55 -13.63
CA MET A 209 -14.78 14.00 -13.31
C MET A 209 -14.89 14.72 -11.96
N GLY A 210 -14.98 16.06 -12.00
CA GLY A 210 -15.25 16.99 -10.91
C GLY A 210 -14.90 16.49 -9.50
N ILE A 211 -13.92 17.13 -8.86
CA ILE A 211 -13.46 16.96 -7.47
C ILE A 211 -14.55 16.49 -6.47
N ASP A 212 -15.77 17.00 -6.62
CA ASP A 212 -16.93 16.63 -5.82
C ASP A 212 -17.30 15.14 -5.88
N THR A 213 -17.02 14.40 -6.95
CA THR A 213 -17.50 13.01 -7.12
C THR A 213 -16.64 12.00 -6.37
N LEU A 214 -15.30 12.14 -6.41
CA LEU A 214 -14.38 11.31 -5.62
C LEU A 214 -14.47 11.65 -4.13
N CYS A 215 -14.58 12.93 -3.76
CA CYS A 215 -14.86 13.34 -2.38
C CYS A 215 -16.22 12.81 -1.89
N ARG A 216 -17.26 12.78 -2.74
CA ARG A 216 -18.57 12.19 -2.43
C ARG A 216 -18.55 10.66 -2.36
N MET A 217 -17.65 9.98 -3.07
CA MET A 217 -17.45 8.55 -2.92
C MET A 217 -16.81 8.23 -1.56
N CYS A 218 -15.77 8.97 -1.15
CA CYS A 218 -15.11 8.76 0.15
C CYS A 218 -16.02 9.08 1.34
N SER A 219 -16.75 10.21 1.30
CA SER A 219 -17.75 10.54 2.35
C SER A 219 -18.96 9.60 2.38
N LYS A 220 -19.15 8.73 1.37
CA LYS A 220 -20.17 7.67 1.38
C LYS A 220 -19.65 6.32 1.85
N VAL A 221 -18.34 6.07 1.84
CA VAL A 221 -17.77 4.85 2.43
C VAL A 221 -17.95 4.88 3.97
N GLU A 222 -17.98 6.06 4.58
CA GLU A 222 -18.27 6.25 6.02
C GLU A 222 -19.77 6.10 6.41
N VAL A 223 -20.70 5.86 5.48
CA VAL A 223 -22.17 5.88 5.76
C VAL A 223 -22.83 4.51 5.63
N ASN A 224 -22.08 3.43 5.85
CA ASN A 224 -22.67 2.11 6.10
C ASN A 224 -21.98 1.39 7.27
N LYS A 225 -21.81 2.08 8.40
CA LYS A 225 -21.83 1.40 9.70
C LYS A 225 -23.30 1.16 10.04
N LYS A 226 -23.75 -0.08 9.88
CA LYS A 226 -25.06 -0.57 10.33
C LYS A 226 -24.88 -1.47 11.53
#